data_AF-A0A7X7QT65-F1
#
_entry.id   AF-A0A7X7QT65-F1
#
_cell.length_a   1.000
_cell.length_b   1.000
_cell.length_c   1.000
_cell.angle_alpha   90.00
_cell.angle_beta   90.00
_cell.angle_gamma   90.00
#
_symmetry.space_group_name_H-M   'P 1'
#
loop_
_entity.id
_entity.type
_entity.pdbx_description
1 polymer ?
#
loop_
_entity_poly.entity_id
_entity_poly.type
_entity_poly.pdbx_seq_one_letter_code
_entity_poly.pdbx_strand_id
1 'polypeptide(L)'
;MAEGYVAPELDTPNCCSCGECVNVNAEIFAFDEEGRAVIKNAQGGPYSDLVKAAEQCPAMVIKPGLPADRSDPETAKLIARAEQFNQ
;
A
#
# COMPACT_ATOMS: atom_id res chain seq x y z
N MET A 1 -16.21 16.87 -4.17
CA MET A 1 -16.29 15.42 -4.39
C MET A 1 -14.89 14.98 -4.79
N ALA A 2 -14.24 14.10 -4.02
CA ALA A 2 -12.87 13.67 -4.27
C ALA A 2 -12.90 12.37 -5.09
N GLU A 3 -13.36 12.47 -6.34
CA GLU A 3 -13.40 11.36 -7.29
C GLU A 3 -11.98 10.99 -7.71
N GLY A 4 -11.39 9.98 -7.05
CA GLY A 4 -10.10 9.43 -7.46
C GLY A 4 -9.25 8.82 -6.35
N TYR A 5 -9.64 8.95 -5.08
CA TYR A 5 -8.96 8.24 -3.99
C TYR A 5 -9.45 6.79 -3.91
N VAL A 6 -8.56 5.84 -4.15
CA VAL A 6 -8.79 4.43 -3.83
C VAL A 6 -7.97 4.14 -2.59
N ALA A 7 -8.65 3.75 -1.51
CA ALA A 7 -7.96 3.38 -0.29
C ALA A 7 -7.04 2.17 -0.56
N PRO A 8 -5.80 2.18 -0.04
CA PRO A 8 -4.97 1.00 -0.08
C PRO A 8 -5.62 -0.11 0.73
N GLU A 9 -5.57 -1.31 0.19
CA GLU A 9 -6.16 -2.51 0.79
C GLU A 9 -5.08 -3.58 0.90
N LEU A 10 -5.13 -4.41 1.95
CA LEU A 10 -4.18 -5.48 2.15
C LEU A 10 -4.95 -6.78 2.30
N ASP A 11 -4.60 -7.75 1.46
CA ASP A 11 -5.21 -9.08 1.48
C ASP A 11 -4.59 -9.92 2.62
N THR A 12 -5.07 -9.65 3.82
CA THR A 12 -4.65 -10.28 5.07
C THR A 12 -4.66 -11.82 5.03
N PRO A 13 -5.64 -12.52 4.41
CA PRO A 13 -5.64 -13.99 4.38
C PRO A 13 -4.53 -14.58 3.50
N ASN A 14 -4.02 -13.83 2.52
CA ASN A 14 -2.90 -14.25 1.68
C ASN A 14 -1.54 -13.70 2.18
N CYS A 15 -1.55 -12.97 3.30
CA CYS A 15 -0.34 -12.39 3.87
C CYS A 15 0.59 -13.47 4.42
N CYS A 16 1.83 -13.52 3.91
CA CYS A 16 2.88 -14.43 4.40
C CYS A 16 3.61 -13.90 5.66
N SER A 17 3.15 -12.79 6.25
CA SER A 17 3.73 -12.19 7.48
C SER A 17 5.24 -11.91 7.42
N CYS A 18 5.77 -11.66 6.21
CA CYS A 18 7.21 -11.40 6.00
C CYS A 18 7.71 -10.11 6.68
N GLY A 19 6.83 -9.12 6.90
CA GLY A 19 7.15 -7.87 7.60
C GLY A 19 7.85 -6.79 6.78
N GLU A 20 8.12 -7.05 5.50
CA GLU A 20 8.76 -6.06 4.62
C GLU A 20 7.94 -4.77 4.52
N CYS A 21 6.61 -4.87 4.50
CA CYS A 21 5.72 -3.70 4.44
C CYS A 21 5.78 -2.81 5.69
N VAL A 22 5.85 -3.40 6.88
CA VAL A 22 6.02 -2.66 8.15
C VAL A 22 7.42 -2.04 8.21
N ASN A 23 8.43 -2.70 7.65
CA ASN A 23 9.79 -2.17 7.57
C ASN A 23 9.89 -0.96 6.61
N VAL A 24 9.11 -0.95 5.52
CA VAL A 24 8.96 0.21 4.63
C VAL A 24 8.28 1.35 5.37
N ASN A 25 7.11 1.12 5.97
CA ASN A 25 6.40 2.16 6.71
C ASN A 25 5.48 1.58 7.81
N ALA A 26 5.97 1.55 9.05
CA ALA A 26 5.22 1.11 10.24
C ALA A 26 4.12 2.09 10.68
N GLU A 27 4.04 3.28 10.08
CA GLU A 27 2.93 4.21 10.28
C GLU A 27 1.71 3.79 9.46
N ILE A 28 1.92 3.15 8.31
CA ILE A 28 0.86 2.68 7.42
C ILE A 28 0.47 1.24 7.75
N PHE A 29 1.47 0.36 7.84
CA PHE A 29 1.28 -1.06 8.08
C PHE A 29 1.53 -1.40 9.55
N ALA A 30 0.67 -2.22 10.12
CA ALA A 30 0.83 -2.79 11.44
C ALA A 30 0.69 -4.32 11.35
N PHE A 31 1.13 -5.01 12.38
CA PHE A 31 0.79 -6.41 12.57
C PHE A 31 -0.38 -6.52 13.54
N ASP A 32 -1.34 -7.36 13.18
CA ASP A 32 -2.46 -7.73 14.05
C ASP A 32 -2.03 -8.81 15.08
N GLU A 33 -2.93 -9.20 15.99
CA GLU A 33 -2.64 -10.18 17.05
C GLU A 33 -2.28 -11.57 16.49
N GLU A 34 -2.78 -11.90 15.30
CA GLU A 34 -2.43 -13.14 14.58
C GLU A 34 -1.11 -13.03 13.78
N GLY A 35 -0.38 -11.93 13.92
CA GLY A 35 0.89 -11.70 13.23
C GLY A 35 0.72 -11.44 11.73
N ARG A 36 -0.47 -11.08 11.27
CA ARG A 36 -0.76 -10.74 9.87
C ARG A 36 -0.61 -9.25 9.65
N ALA A 37 -0.05 -8.86 8.51
CA ALA A 37 0.05 -7.44 8.17
C ALA A 37 -1.35 -6.87 7.92
N VAL A 38 -1.63 -5.68 8.44
CA VAL A 38 -2.88 -4.95 8.28
C VAL A 38 -2.58 -3.47 8.03
N ILE A 39 -3.43 -2.79 7.26
CA ILE A 39 -3.31 -1.35 7.05
C ILE A 39 -3.98 -0.65 8.23
N LYS A 40 -3.17 -0.01 9.08
CA LYS A 40 -3.68 0.79 10.20
C LYS A 40 -4.04 2.20 9.73
N ASN A 41 -3.24 2.77 8.84
CA ASN A 41 -3.41 4.13 8.37
C ASN A 41 -2.94 4.29 6.92
N ALA A 42 -3.89 4.17 6.00
CA ALA A 42 -3.69 4.41 4.58
C ALA A 42 -3.10 5.79 4.21
N GLN A 43 -3.32 6.79 5.07
CA GLN A 43 -2.83 8.17 4.89
C GLN A 43 -1.65 8.50 5.80
N GLY A 44 -1.06 7.48 6.45
CA GLY A 44 0.06 7.63 7.38
C GLY A 44 1.38 8.00 6.71
N GLY A 45 1.45 8.02 5.38
CA GLY A 45 2.67 8.37 4.65
C GLY A 45 2.43 8.64 3.16
N PRO A 46 3.50 8.96 2.42
CA PRO A 46 3.41 9.22 0.99
C PRO A 46 3.04 7.95 0.21
N TYR A 47 2.34 8.13 -0.91
CA TYR A 47 1.93 7.04 -1.79
C TYR A 47 3.14 6.21 -2.30
N SER A 48 4.33 6.81 -2.39
CA SER A 48 5.55 6.08 -2.74
C SER A 48 5.86 4.92 -1.80
N ASP A 49 5.53 5.01 -0.50
CA ASP A 49 5.79 3.94 0.46
C ASP A 49 4.82 2.79 0.27
N LEU A 50 3.55 3.08 -0.05
CA LEU A 50 2.56 2.06 -0.41
C LEU A 50 3.00 1.26 -1.64
N VAL A 51 3.44 1.96 -2.69
CA VAL A 51 3.90 1.31 -3.93
C VAL A 51 5.18 0.51 -3.68
N LYS A 52 6.15 1.06 -2.95
CA LYS A 52 7.36 0.31 -2.56
C LYS A 52 7.03 -0.92 -1.73
N ALA A 53 6.11 -0.82 -0.77
CA ALA A 53 5.69 -1.94 0.04
C ALA A 53 5.01 -3.02 -0.82
N ALA A 54 4.18 -2.62 -1.81
CA ALA A 54 3.58 -3.54 -2.76
C ALA A 54 4.62 -4.22 -3.66
N GLU A 55 5.59 -3.47 -4.18
CA GLU A 55 6.69 -4.01 -4.99
C GLU A 55 7.61 -4.95 -4.17
N GLN A 56 7.78 -4.69 -2.88
CA GLN A 56 8.57 -5.53 -1.98
C GLN A 56 7.78 -6.74 -1.46
N CYS A 57 6.46 -6.76 -1.59
CA CYS A 57 5.64 -7.83 -1.06
C CYS A 57 5.80 -9.10 -1.90
N PRO A 58 6.37 -10.20 -1.36
CA PRO A 58 6.56 -11.43 -2.13
C PRO A 58 5.23 -12.08 -2.52
N ALA A 59 4.18 -11.85 -1.73
CA ALA A 59 2.83 -12.34 -2.00
C ALA A 59 2.01 -11.38 -2.87
N MET A 60 2.50 -10.16 -3.14
CA MET A 60 1.80 -9.10 -3.89
C MET A 60 0.36 -8.87 -3.40
N VAL A 61 0.14 -8.97 -2.09
CA VAL A 61 -1.19 -8.83 -1.45
C VAL A 61 -1.54 -7.39 -1.09
N ILE A 62 -0.61 -6.47 -1.26
CA ILE A 62 -0.78 -5.06 -0.93
C ILE A 62 -1.25 -4.35 -2.17
N LYS A 63 -2.46 -3.79 -2.09
CA LYS A 63 -3.07 -2.94 -3.10
C LYS A 63 -2.80 -1.50 -2.67
N PRO A 64 -1.84 -0.80 -3.26
CA PRO A 64 -1.50 0.57 -2.88
C PRO A 64 -2.63 1.57 -3.17
N GLY A 65 -3.66 1.20 -3.93
CA GLY A 65 -4.83 2.06 -4.16
C GLY A 65 -4.51 3.19 -5.13
N LEU A 66 -5.08 4.37 -4.93
CA LEU A 66 -4.89 5.53 -5.80
C LEU A 66 -4.94 6.82 -4.97
N PRO A 67 -3.93 7.71 -5.04
CA PRO A 67 -3.89 8.90 -4.23
C PRO A 67 -4.79 9.99 -4.84
N ALA A 68 -5.42 10.78 -3.98
CA ALA A 68 -6.21 11.94 -4.40
C ALA A 68 -5.34 13.03 -5.05
N ASP A 69 -4.09 13.13 -4.63
CA ASP A 69 -3.13 14.12 -5.11
C ASP A 69 -2.24 13.51 -6.20
N ARG A 70 -2.57 13.81 -7.46
CA ARG A 70 -1.77 13.46 -8.65
C ARG A 70 -0.89 14.63 -9.11
N SER A 71 -0.69 15.61 -8.23
CA SER A 71 -0.07 16.90 -8.57
C SER A 71 1.39 16.75 -8.97
N ASP A 72 2.05 15.66 -8.57
CA ASP A 72 3.46 15.40 -8.88
C ASP A 72 3.65 14.35 -9.99
N PRO A 73 4.50 14.61 -10.99
CA PRO A 73 4.80 13.65 -12.06
C PRO A 73 5.43 12.35 -11.55
N GLU A 74 6.08 12.34 -10.39
CA GLU A 74 6.56 11.11 -9.76
C GLU A 74 5.41 10.26 -9.22
N THR A 75 4.39 10.89 -8.63
CA THR A 75 3.18 10.18 -8.16
C THR A 75 2.43 9.54 -9.32
N ALA A 76 2.34 10.20 -10.48
CA ALA A 76 1.73 9.61 -11.67
C ALA A 76 2.44 8.31 -12.12
N LYS A 77 3.78 8.26 -12.05
CA LYS A 77 4.55 7.03 -12.36
C LYS A 77 4.29 5.94 -11.33
N LEU A 78 4.22 6.30 -10.05
CA LEU A 78 3.92 5.36 -8.97
C LEU A 78 2.51 4.77 -9.12
N ILE A 79 1.51 5.57 -9.53
CA ILE A 79 0.15 5.09 -9.83
C ILE A 79 0.18 4.08 -10.97
N ALA A 80 0.86 4.39 -12.07
CA ALA A 80 0.96 3.46 -13.21
C ALA A 80 1.60 2.11 -12.82
N ARG A 81 2.54 2.12 -11.88
CA ARG A 81 3.12 0.88 -11.33
C ARG A 81 2.16 0.20 -10.36
N ALA A 82 1.47 0.95 -9.52
CA ALA A 82 0.47 0.49 -8.58
C ALA A 82 -0.75 -0.17 -9.23
N GLU A 83 -1.14 0.29 -10.43
CA GLU A 83 -2.30 -0.24 -11.16
C GLU A 83 -2.23 -1.76 -11.38
N GLN A 84 -1.03 -2.31 -11.61
CA GLN A 84 -0.86 -3.76 -11.78
C GLN A 84 -1.11 -4.56 -10.48
N PHE A 85 -0.96 -3.92 -9.32
CA PHE A 85 -1.19 -4.52 -8.00
C PHE A 85 -2.63 -4.30 -7.52
N ASN A 86 -3.40 -3.44 -8.18
CA ASN A 86 -4.83 -3.23 -7.90
C ASN A 86 -5.74 -4.24 -8.64
N GLN A 87 -5.18 -5.18 -9.41
CA GLN A 87 -5.94 -6.22 -10.15
C GLN A 87 -6.46 -7.34 -9.26
#